data_AF-A0A1Z9GX38-F1
#
_entry.id   AF-A0A1Z9GX38-F1
#
_cell.length_a   1.000
_cell.length_b   1.000
_cell.length_c   1.000
_cell.angle_alpha   90.00
_cell.angle_beta   90.00
_cell.angle_gamma   90.00
#
_symmetry.space_group_name_H-M   'P 1'
#
loop_
_entity.id
_entity.type
_entity.pdbx_description
1 polymer ?
#
loop_
_entity_poly.entity_id
_entity_poly.type
_entity_poly.pdbx_seq_one_letter_code
_entity_poly.pdbx_strand_id
1 'polypeptide(L)' 'MTKKNIKKVKILSDDGIYLEVEINKFYKHLLKYHSSGTSIHEEKGHFFTINNNFRNEIKRLVEQ' A
#
# COMPACT_ATOMS: atom_id res chain seq x y z
N MET A 1 17.34 -16.02 15.54
CA MET A 1 16.48 -14.86 15.20
C MET A 1 16.53 -14.69 13.69
N THR A 2 15.50 -15.09 12.96
CA THR A 2 15.45 -15.00 11.50
C THR A 2 15.33 -13.52 11.09
N LYS A 3 16.23 -13.05 10.21
CA LYS A 3 16.13 -11.70 9.62
C LYS A 3 14.78 -11.59 8.90
N LYS A 4 13.91 -10.71 9.37
CA LYS A 4 12.66 -10.38 8.67
C LYS A 4 13.04 -9.76 7.33
N ASN A 5 12.66 -10.40 6.22
CA ASN A 5 12.90 -9.85 4.90
C ASN A 5 11.94 -8.67 4.67
N ILE A 6 12.48 -7.46 4.66
CA ILE A 6 11.70 -6.23 4.47
C ILE A 6 11.69 -5.93 2.97
N LYS A 7 10.54 -6.13 2.33
CA LYS A 7 10.33 -5.75 0.93
C LYS A 7 9.78 -4.32 0.87
N LYS A 8 10.56 -3.41 0.27
CA LYS A 8 10.19 -2.01 0.06
C LYS A 8 9.91 -1.77 -1.43
N VAL A 9 8.87 -1.01 -1.72
CA VAL A 9 8.49 -0.63 -3.09
C VAL A 9 8.06 0.83 -3.12
N LYS A 10 8.16 1.46 -4.30
CA LYS A 10 7.61 2.79 -4.55
C LYS A 10 6.19 2.68 -5.10
N ILE A 11 5.25 3.38 -4.48
CA ILE A 11 3.86 3.51 -4.94
C ILE A 11 3.58 4.97 -5.28
N LEU A 12 2.76 5.24 -6.29
CA LEU A 12 2.40 6.58 -6.73
C LEU A 12 1.13 7.04 -5.98
N SER A 13 1.20 8.21 -5.33
CA SER A 13 0.06 8.85 -4.69
C SER A 13 -0.83 9.59 -5.70
N ASP A 14 -2.02 9.99 -5.28
CA ASP A 14 -2.99 10.70 -6.12
C ASP A 14 -2.48 12.09 -6.57
N ASP A 15 -1.58 12.70 -5.81
CA ASP A 15 -0.91 13.97 -6.14
C ASP A 15 0.40 13.78 -6.95
N GLY A 16 0.67 12.56 -7.43
CA GLY A 16 1.75 12.29 -8.37
C GLY A 16 3.14 12.10 -7.75
N ILE A 17 3.21 11.83 -6.44
CA ILE A 17 4.47 11.65 -5.70
C ILE A 17 4.72 10.16 -5.43
N TYR A 18 5.94 9.69 -5.68
CA TYR A 18 6.33 8.32 -5.34
C TYR A 18 6.74 8.21 -3.87
N LEU A 19 6.07 7.32 -3.14
CA LEU A 19 6.36 7.00 -1.74
C LEU A 19 6.91 5.59 -1.57
N GLU A 20 7.99 5.45 -0.79
CA GLU A 20 8.51 4.15 -0.39
C GLU A 20 7.76 3.60 0.82
N VAL A 21 7.24 2.38 0.70
CA VAL A 21 6.50 1.65 1.74
C VAL A 21 7.02 0.22 1.92
N GLU A 22 6.91 -0.34 3.13
CA GLU A 22 7.07 -1.77 3.36
C GLU A 22 5.81 -2.50 2.90
N ILE A 23 5.87 -3.12 1.72
CA ILE A 23 4.67 -3.57 0.99
C ILE A 23 3.82 -4.57 1.77
N ASN A 24 4.46 -5.46 2.52
CA ASN A 24 3.77 -6.45 3.35
C ASN A 24 3.02 -5.82 4.53
N LYS A 25 3.56 -4.75 5.13
CA LYS A 25 2.86 -4.01 6.19
C LYS A 25 1.74 -3.17 5.61
N PHE A 26 2.01 -2.51 4.49
CA PHE A 26 1.04 -1.66 3.82
C PHE A 26 -0.18 -2.47 3.37
N TYR A 27 0.02 -3.64 2.75
CA TYR A 27 -1.10 -4.52 2.37
C TYR A 27 -1.93 -4.96 3.58
N LYS A 28 -1.30 -5.33 4.70
CA LYS A 28 -2.01 -5.66 5.95
C LYS A 28 -2.80 -4.47 6.50
N HIS A 29 -2.27 -3.25 6.40
CA HIS A 29 -2.98 -2.03 6.78
C HIS A 29 -4.23 -1.83 5.91
N LEU A 30 -4.11 -1.99 4.59
CA LEU A 30 -5.25 -1.89 3.68
C LEU A 30 -6.33 -2.93 3.98
N LEU A 31 -5.95 -4.19 4.25
CA LEU A 31 -6.92 -5.23 4.63
C LEU A 31 -7.61 -4.94 5.98
N LYS A 32 -6.97 -4.19 6.88
CA LYS A 32 -7.54 -3.87 8.19
C LYS A 32 -8.47 -2.66 8.16
N TYR A 33 -8.08 -1.59 7.45
CA TYR A 33 -8.77 -0.30 7.52
C TYR A 33 -9.47 0.10 6.22
N HIS A 34 -9.10 -0.51 5.09
CA HIS A 34 -9.58 -0.15 3.75
C HIS A 34 -9.99 -1.41 2.95
N SER A 35 -10.59 -2.39 3.62
CA SER A 35 -10.80 -3.75 3.10
C SER A 35 -11.78 -3.84 1.94
N SER A 36 -12.72 -2.90 1.84
CA SER A 36 -13.74 -2.85 0.79
C SER A 36 -14.16 -1.41 0.48
N GLY A 37 -14.96 -1.23 -0.57
CA GLY A 37 -15.41 0.09 -1.02
C GLY A 37 -14.28 0.99 -1.51
N THR A 38 -14.53 2.29 -1.52
CA THR A 38 -13.55 3.32 -1.85
C THR A 38 -13.32 4.20 -0.63
N SER A 39 -12.06 4.51 -0.32
CA SER A 39 -11.68 5.33 0.83
C SER A 39 -10.40 6.09 0.55
N ILE A 40 -10.17 7.19 1.26
CA ILE A 40 -8.92 7.95 1.21
C ILE A 40 -7.99 7.45 2.33
N HIS A 41 -6.74 7.15 1.98
CA HIS A 41 -5.65 6.87 2.92
C HIS A 41 -4.59 7.97 2.80
N GLU A 42 -4.07 8.44 3.93
CA GLU A 42 -2.95 9.38 3.98
C GLU A 42 -1.69 8.65 4.43
N GLU A 43 -0.60 8.83 3.67
CA GLU A 43 0.72 8.31 4.00
C GLU A 43 1.73 9.43 3.80
N LYS A 44 2.41 9.85 4.88
CA LYS A 44 3.47 10.87 4.84
C LYS A 44 3.01 12.20 4.20
N GLY A 45 1.76 12.59 4.44
CA GLY A 45 1.18 13.82 3.90
C GLY A 45 0.66 13.74 2.45
N HIS A 46 0.70 12.55 1.82
CA HIS A 46 0.16 12.32 0.48
C HIS A 46 -1.00 11.34 0.52
N PHE A 47 -1.95 11.51 -0.41
CA PHE A 47 -3.22 10.78 -0.38
C PHE A 47 -3.27 9.68 -1.43
N PHE A 48 -4.00 8.61 -1.11
CA PHE A 48 -4.29 7.50 -2.00
C PHE A 48 -5.78 7.21 -2.01
N THR A 49 -6.35 7.12 -3.21
CA THR A 49 -7.70 6.61 -3.41
C THR A 49 -7.67 5.09 -3.42
N ILE A 50 -8.00 4.48 -2.27
CA ILE A 50 -7.99 3.04 -2.11
C ILE A 50 -9.30 2.44 -2.65
N ASN A 51 -9.25 1.96 -3.89
CA ASN A 51 -10.34 1.20 -4.52
C ASN A 51 -9.92 -0.27 -4.76
N ASN A 52 -10.80 -1.06 -5.39
CA ASN A 52 -10.52 -2.46 -5.71
C ASN A 52 -9.27 -2.63 -6.60
N ASN A 53 -9.06 -1.74 -7.57
CA ASN A 53 -7.92 -1.82 -8.47
C ASN A 53 -6.60 -1.59 -7.71
N PHE A 54 -6.55 -0.55 -6.87
CA PHE A 54 -5.38 -0.26 -6.04
C PHE A 54 -5.06 -1.43 -5.10
N ARG A 55 -6.06 -2.01 -4.42
CA ARG A 55 -5.86 -3.20 -3.58
C ARG A 55 -5.27 -4.38 -4.36
N ASN A 56 -5.74 -4.62 -5.58
CA ASN A 56 -5.23 -5.69 -6.43
C ASN A 56 -3.79 -5.44 -6.88
N GLU A 57 -3.43 -4.19 -7.18
CA GLU A 57 -2.05 -3.80 -7.50
C GLU A 57 -1.10 -4.04 -6.32
N ILE A 58 -1.47 -3.57 -5.13
CA ILE A 58 -0.70 -3.82 -3.90
C ILE A 58 -0.54 -5.31 -3.62
N LYS A 59 -1.60 -6.10 -3.80
CA LYS A 59 -1.54 -7.57 -3.66
C LYS A 59 -0.54 -8.19 -4.62
N ARG A 60 -0.53 -7.79 -5.90
CA ARG A 60 0.47 -8.27 -6.89
C ARG A 60 1.89 -7.93 -6.47
N LEU A 61 2.12 -6.74 -5.89
CA LEU A 61 3.44 -6.35 -5.38
C LEU A 61 3.87 -7.18 -4.15
N VAL A 62 2.93 -7.71 -3.36
CA VAL A 62 3.22 -8.65 -2.26
C VAL A 62 3.59 -10.04 -2.78
N GLU A 63 2.90 -10.52 -3.82
CA GLU A 63 3.04 -11.87 -4.36
C GLU A 63 4.26 -12.07 -5.28
N GLN A 64 4.88 -10.98 -5.75
CA GLN A 64 6.17 -10.99 -6.45
C GLN A 64 7.34 -11.32 -5.51
#